data_AF-A0A497TEM2-F1
#
_entry.id   AF-A0A497TEM2-F1
#
_cell.length_a   1.000
_cell.length_b   1.000
_cell.length_c   1.000
_cell.angle_alpha   90.00
_cell.angle_beta   90.00
_cell.angle_gamma   90.00
#
_symmetry.space_group_name_H-M   'P 1'
#
loop_
_entity.id
_entity.type
_entity.pdbx_description
1 polymer ?
#
loop_
_entity_poly.entity_id
_entity_poly.type
_entity_poly.pdbx_seq_one_letter_code
_entity_poly.pdbx_strand_id
1 'polypeptide(L)'
;MGILSGFFNSDIKLLKAKARSEGSCEYKFKIINKPIFHPSKKPYHYHKLNEIPKIEGIDLKDAIRMNVFKIKRNHVFFRNKRISNLENTIFHLFSNEKLFLHKVPKISYNYFNEIIKENRSSEEKLNLLKTLLQTMGWGIVKIVKTRKQIKMEIDNPPYGLQFEPDNWNFLVCTILGYLWLLNKNLNISETKYLYKKLVIKFSL
;
A
#
# COMPACT_ATOMS: atom_id res chain seq x y z
N MET A 1 21.21 -11.01 -13.17
CA MET A 1 21.30 -12.34 -12.54
C MET A 1 20.14 -12.61 -11.57
N GLY A 2 19.71 -11.63 -10.75
CA GLY A 2 18.64 -11.82 -9.75
C GLY A 2 17.31 -12.41 -10.24
N ILE A 3 16.84 -12.06 -11.45
CA ILE A 3 15.60 -12.61 -12.02
C ILE A 3 15.73 -14.12 -12.27
N LEU A 4 16.79 -14.55 -12.96
CA LEU A 4 17.01 -15.97 -13.26
C LEU A 4 17.25 -16.77 -11.98
N SER A 5 18.02 -16.24 -11.04
CA SER A 5 18.25 -16.87 -9.74
C SER A 5 16.93 -17.09 -8.99
N GLY A 6 16.05 -16.08 -8.95
CA GLY A 6 14.71 -16.21 -8.37
C GLY A 6 13.84 -17.30 -9.02
N PHE A 7 13.88 -17.45 -10.35
CA PHE A 7 13.11 -18.49 -11.05
C PHE A 7 13.57 -19.91 -10.71
N PHE A 8 14.87 -20.13 -10.52
CA PHE A 8 15.44 -21.45 -10.25
C PHE A 8 15.70 -21.72 -8.77
N ASN A 9 15.35 -20.77 -7.88
CA ASN A 9 15.66 -20.78 -6.44
C ASN A 9 17.12 -21.17 -6.13
N SER A 10 18.03 -20.75 -6.98
CA SER A 10 19.40 -21.24 -7.01
C SER A 10 20.35 -20.17 -7.53
N ASP A 11 21.56 -20.11 -6.98
CA ASP A 11 22.58 -19.20 -7.50
C ASP A 11 22.90 -19.52 -8.95
N ILE A 12 23.20 -18.49 -9.75
CA ILE A 12 23.48 -18.66 -11.17
C ILE A 12 24.78 -17.95 -11.52
N LYS A 13 25.67 -18.65 -12.22
CA LYS A 13 26.90 -18.09 -12.77
C LYS A 13 26.76 -17.89 -14.27
N LEU A 14 26.97 -16.67 -14.73
CA LEU A 14 27.13 -16.40 -16.16
C LEU A 14 28.42 -17.08 -16.64
N LEU A 15 28.29 -17.96 -17.62
CA LEU A 15 29.41 -18.66 -18.26
C LEU A 15 29.89 -17.92 -19.51
N LYS A 16 28.96 -17.38 -20.29
CA LYS A 16 29.27 -16.74 -21.57
C LYS A 16 28.22 -15.70 -21.91
N ALA A 17 28.66 -14.54 -22.40
CA ALA A 17 27.83 -13.59 -23.12
C ALA A 17 28.45 -13.42 -24.51
N LYS A 18 27.65 -13.53 -25.57
CA LYS A 18 28.09 -13.33 -26.94
C LYS A 18 27.06 -12.48 -27.68
N ALA A 19 27.49 -11.33 -28.21
CA ALA A 19 26.69 -10.58 -29.17
C ALA A 19 26.56 -11.42 -30.46
N ARG A 20 25.32 -11.64 -30.92
CA ARG A 20 25.03 -12.36 -32.16
C ARG A 20 24.80 -11.41 -33.33
N SER A 21 24.23 -10.22 -33.09
CA SER A 21 24.01 -9.14 -34.07
C SER A 21 23.72 -7.81 -33.35
N GLU A 22 23.59 -6.70 -34.09
CA GLU A 22 22.90 -5.51 -33.56
C GLU A 22 21.50 -5.93 -33.06
N GLY A 23 21.22 -5.65 -31.79
CA GLY A 23 19.97 -6.01 -31.13
C GLY A 23 19.85 -7.44 -30.58
N SER A 24 20.85 -8.32 -30.73
CA SER A 24 20.76 -9.68 -30.17
C SER A 24 22.02 -10.14 -29.42
N CYS A 25 21.80 -10.68 -28.21
CA CYS A 25 22.84 -11.26 -27.37
C CYS A 25 22.41 -12.65 -26.89
N GLU A 26 23.35 -13.59 -26.91
CA GLU A 26 23.22 -14.91 -26.29
C GLU A 26 23.92 -14.91 -24.94
N TYR A 27 23.25 -15.45 -23.93
CA TYR A 27 23.81 -15.66 -22.60
C TYR A 27 23.72 -17.14 -22.22
N LYS A 28 24.82 -17.72 -21.76
CA LYS A 28 24.85 -19.07 -21.18
C LYS A 28 25.10 -18.96 -19.68
N PHE A 29 24.27 -19.67 -18.92
CA PHE A 29 24.30 -19.68 -17.47
C PHE A 29 24.50 -21.09 -16.94
N LYS A 30 25.16 -21.22 -15.79
CA LYS A 30 25.20 -22.44 -14.99
C LYS A 30 24.40 -22.23 -13.72
N ILE A 31 23.42 -23.09 -13.49
CA ILE A 31 22.73 -23.18 -12.20
C ILE A 31 23.71 -23.81 -11.21
N ILE A 32 24.01 -23.08 -10.15
CA ILE A 32 24.79 -23.56 -9.01
C ILE A 32 23.75 -23.98 -7.99
N ASN A 33 23.59 -25.29 -7.74
CA ASN A 33 22.64 -25.91 -6.79
C ASN A 33 22.91 -25.51 -5.32
N LYS A 34 23.12 -24.23 -5.06
CA LYS A 34 23.16 -23.61 -3.75
C LYS A 34 21.88 -22.77 -3.63
N PRO A 35 21.10 -22.95 -2.55
CA PRO A 35 19.96 -22.09 -2.28
C PRO A 35 20.43 -20.64 -2.24
N ILE A 36 19.63 -19.74 -2.80
CA ILE A 36 19.94 -18.32 -2.73
C ILE A 36 19.72 -17.86 -1.30
N PHE A 37 20.82 -17.63 -0.59
CA PHE A 37 20.77 -16.92 0.67
C PHE A 37 20.99 -15.44 0.39
N HIS A 38 19.91 -14.69 0.21
CA HIS A 38 19.99 -13.24 0.34
C HIS A 38 19.91 -12.92 1.84
N PRO A 39 21.01 -12.50 2.50
CA PRO A 39 20.91 -12.03 3.86
C PRO A 39 19.90 -10.89 3.87
N SER A 40 18.89 -11.00 4.74
CA SER A 40 17.93 -9.93 4.97
C SER A 40 18.71 -8.64 5.22
N LYS A 41 18.35 -7.57 4.52
CA LYS A 41 18.98 -6.27 4.73
C LYS A 41 18.80 -5.92 6.22
N LYS A 42 19.87 -5.45 6.88
CA LYS A 42 19.77 -5.01 8.28
C LYS A 42 18.71 -3.90 8.40
N PRO A 43 17.94 -3.81 9.51
CA PRO A 43 16.88 -2.81 9.68
C PRO A 43 17.29 -1.37 9.32
N TYR A 44 18.54 -0.97 9.65
CA TYR A 44 19.07 0.36 9.31
C TYR A 44 19.08 0.67 7.80
N HIS A 45 19.25 -0.32 6.93
CA HIS A 45 19.24 -0.12 5.47
C HIS A 45 17.84 0.20 4.94
N TYR A 46 16.80 -0.23 5.65
CA TYR A 46 15.42 0.14 5.33
C TYR A 46 15.06 1.51 5.88
N HIS A 47 15.65 1.95 6.99
CA HIS A 47 15.50 3.34 7.45
C HIS A 47 15.98 4.35 6.40
N LYS A 48 17.04 4.05 5.65
CA LYS A 48 17.48 4.87 4.50
C LYS A 48 16.48 4.90 3.33
N LEU A 49 15.56 3.93 3.23
CA LEU A 49 14.46 3.97 2.26
C LEU A 49 13.29 4.84 2.75
N ASN A 50 13.22 5.08 4.06
CA ASN A 50 12.24 5.96 4.71
C ASN A 50 12.76 7.40 4.84
N GLU A 51 14.05 7.64 4.63
CA GLU A 51 14.59 8.98 4.40
C GLU A 51 14.00 9.50 3.08
N ILE A 52 12.99 10.35 3.19
CA ILE A 52 12.47 11.09 2.04
C ILE A 52 13.48 12.21 1.77
N PRO A 53 14.23 12.18 0.66
CA PRO A 53 15.00 13.35 0.26
C PRO A 53 14.00 14.50 0.04
N LYS A 54 14.45 15.76 0.09
CA LYS A 54 13.66 16.86 -0.50
C LYS A 54 13.54 16.59 -2.00
N ILE A 55 12.54 15.82 -2.40
CA ILE A 55 12.18 15.58 -3.78
C ILE A 55 11.01 16.51 -4.07
N GLU A 56 11.14 17.31 -5.12
CA GLU A 56 9.99 17.94 -5.79
C GLU A 56 9.18 16.82 -6.46
N GLY A 57 8.38 16.13 -5.65
CA GLY A 57 7.43 15.14 -6.11
C GLY A 57 6.17 15.82 -6.63
N ILE A 58 5.55 15.19 -7.61
CA ILE A 58 4.21 15.60 -8.04
C ILE A 58 3.22 14.99 -7.05
N ASP A 59 2.39 15.81 -6.41
CA ASP A 59 1.39 15.31 -5.47
C ASP A 59 0.34 14.44 -6.19
N LEU A 60 -0.49 13.70 -5.45
CA LEU A 60 -1.46 12.78 -6.07
C LEU A 60 -2.50 13.54 -6.94
N LYS A 61 -2.82 14.79 -6.58
CA LYS A 61 -3.75 15.65 -7.33
C LYS A 61 -3.15 16.02 -8.68
N ASP A 62 -1.90 16.43 -8.69
CA ASP A 62 -1.14 16.73 -9.89
C ASP A 62 -0.86 15.47 -10.71
N ALA A 63 -0.60 14.34 -10.07
CA ALA A 63 -0.44 13.05 -10.75
C ALA A 63 -1.73 12.63 -11.48
N ILE A 64 -2.91 12.90 -10.90
CA ILE A 64 -4.21 12.71 -11.56
C ILE A 64 -4.36 13.70 -12.72
N ARG A 65 -4.09 14.99 -12.49
CA ARG A 65 -4.18 16.05 -13.52
C ARG A 65 -3.30 15.76 -14.73
N MET A 66 -2.09 15.25 -14.48
CA MET A 66 -1.11 14.90 -15.50
C MET A 66 -1.35 13.53 -16.15
N ASN A 67 -2.47 12.85 -15.83
CA ASN A 67 -2.76 11.49 -16.31
C ASN A 67 -1.67 10.45 -15.97
N VAL A 68 -0.83 10.75 -14.98
CA VAL A 68 0.19 9.85 -14.43
C VAL A 68 -0.45 8.84 -13.49
N PHE A 69 -1.53 9.21 -12.80
CA PHE A 69 -2.33 8.32 -11.96
C PHE A 69 -3.78 8.33 -12.45
N LYS A 70 -4.35 7.16 -12.74
CA LYS A 70 -5.73 7.03 -13.23
C LYS A 70 -6.48 5.98 -12.42
N ILE A 71 -7.71 6.30 -12.03
CA ILE A 71 -8.64 5.32 -11.46
C ILE A 71 -9.70 5.04 -12.53
N LYS A 72 -9.73 3.81 -13.05
CA LYS A 72 -10.74 3.37 -14.04
C LYS A 72 -11.43 2.14 -13.51
N ARG A 73 -12.73 2.26 -13.20
CA ARG A 73 -13.50 1.25 -12.44
C ARG A 73 -12.86 1.03 -11.06
N ASN A 74 -12.60 -0.23 -10.68
CA ASN A 74 -11.96 -0.62 -9.41
C ASN A 74 -10.46 -0.93 -9.61
N HIS A 75 -9.83 -0.29 -10.59
CA HIS A 75 -8.42 -0.50 -10.90
C HIS A 75 -7.67 0.82 -10.88
N VAL A 76 -6.50 0.77 -10.25
CA VAL A 76 -5.55 1.86 -10.22
C VAL A 76 -4.54 1.65 -11.35
N PHE A 77 -4.22 2.73 -12.05
CA PHE A 77 -3.22 2.75 -13.10
C PHE A 77 -2.19 3.83 -12.79
N PHE A 78 -0.91 3.50 -12.92
CA PHE A 78 0.19 4.45 -12.87
C PHE A 78 0.90 4.44 -14.22
N ARG A 79 1.02 5.60 -14.87
CA ARG A 79 1.55 5.79 -16.22
C ARG A 79 0.93 4.82 -17.23
N ASN A 80 -0.41 4.71 -17.20
CA ASN A 80 -1.22 3.79 -18.02
C ASN A 80 -0.96 2.29 -17.79
N LYS A 81 -0.11 1.90 -16.83
CA LYS A 81 0.06 0.50 -16.41
C LYS A 81 -0.87 0.22 -15.26
N ARG A 82 -1.65 -0.86 -15.36
CA ARG A 82 -2.48 -1.34 -14.25
C ARG A 82 -1.56 -1.72 -13.10
N ILE A 83 -1.77 -1.12 -11.94
CA ILE A 83 -1.11 -1.54 -10.72
C ILE A 83 -1.78 -2.85 -10.28
N SER A 84 -1.00 -3.93 -10.25
CA SER A 84 -1.41 -5.21 -9.67
C SER A 84 -1.44 -5.12 -8.14
N ASN A 85 -2.35 -5.84 -7.50
CA ASN A 85 -2.53 -5.88 -6.03
C ASN A 85 -1.37 -6.57 -5.28
N LEU A 86 -0.20 -6.70 -5.89
CA LEU A 86 0.99 -7.27 -5.28
C LEU A 86 1.89 -6.13 -4.81
N GLU A 87 1.93 -5.97 -3.49
CA GLU A 87 2.94 -5.27 -2.68
C GLU A 87 3.48 -3.96 -3.27
N ASN A 88 2.64 -2.92 -3.32
CA ASN A 88 3.16 -1.54 -3.32
C ASN A 88 3.06 -1.02 -1.89
N THR A 89 4.08 -1.29 -1.09
CA THR A 89 4.18 -0.78 0.28
C THR A 89 4.46 0.73 0.23
N ILE A 90 3.43 1.56 0.07
CA ILE A 90 3.55 3.00 0.30
C ILE A 90 3.46 3.19 1.81
N PHE A 91 4.56 2.97 2.51
CA PHE A 91 4.64 3.19 3.95
C PHE A 91 5.93 3.87 4.37
N HIS A 92 5.77 4.59 5.49
CA HIS A 92 6.73 5.42 6.21
C HIS A 92 6.91 6.84 5.66
N LEU A 93 5.90 7.72 5.84
CA LEU A 93 6.08 9.16 5.58
C LEU A 93 5.62 10.07 6.71
N PHE A 94 5.09 9.56 7.82
CA PHE A 94 4.62 10.40 8.92
C PHE A 94 5.34 10.05 10.22
N SER A 95 6.13 11.02 10.70
CA SER A 95 6.64 11.06 12.07
C SER A 95 5.47 10.98 13.07
N ASN A 96 5.68 10.29 14.19
CA ASN A 96 4.73 10.24 15.30
C ASN A 96 4.58 11.60 16.02
N GLU A 97 5.43 12.58 15.73
CA GLU A 97 5.40 13.89 16.39
C GLU A 97 4.35 14.84 15.77
N LYS A 98 3.54 15.46 16.64
CA LYS A 98 2.66 16.62 16.33
C LYS A 98 1.56 16.37 15.28
N LEU A 99 1.16 15.13 15.04
CA LEU A 99 0.01 14.85 14.18
C LEU A 99 -1.29 15.33 14.85
N PHE A 100 -2.00 16.26 14.21
CA PHE A 100 -3.35 16.66 14.62
C PHE A 100 -4.37 15.56 14.25
N LEU A 101 -4.30 14.41 14.94
CA LEU A 101 -5.11 13.21 14.64
C LEU A 101 -6.61 13.51 14.60
N HIS A 102 -7.11 14.41 15.44
CA HIS A 102 -8.51 14.84 15.44
C HIS A 102 -8.95 15.55 14.14
N LYS A 103 -8.02 16.14 13.37
CA LYS A 103 -8.31 16.78 12.08
C LYS A 103 -8.24 15.81 10.91
N VAL A 104 -7.52 14.70 11.05
CA VAL A 104 -7.28 13.72 9.98
C VAL A 104 -8.59 13.23 9.35
N PRO A 105 -9.65 12.83 10.10
CA PRO A 105 -10.89 12.37 9.49
C PRO A 105 -11.52 13.43 8.57
N LYS A 106 -11.53 14.70 9.00
CA LYS A 106 -12.08 15.80 8.20
C LYS A 106 -11.25 16.07 6.94
N ILE A 107 -9.93 16.06 7.05
CA ILE A 107 -9.02 16.23 5.90
C ILE A 107 -9.24 15.11 4.89
N SER A 108 -9.25 13.86 5.36
CA SER A 108 -9.47 12.68 4.51
C SER A 108 -10.86 12.71 3.86
N TYR A 109 -11.91 13.07 4.61
CA TYR A 109 -13.26 13.24 4.05
C TYR A 109 -13.29 14.25 2.92
N ASN A 110 -12.77 15.46 3.15
CA ASN A 110 -12.75 16.51 2.12
C ASN A 110 -12.04 16.03 0.86
N TYR A 111 -10.86 15.42 1.03
CA TYR A 111 -10.07 14.89 -0.07
C TYR A 111 -10.83 13.83 -0.89
N PHE A 112 -11.40 12.81 -0.22
CA PHE A 112 -12.10 11.75 -0.94
C PHE A 112 -13.45 12.20 -1.51
N ASN A 113 -14.11 13.19 -0.90
CA ASN A 113 -15.37 13.76 -1.38
C ASN A 113 -15.20 14.48 -2.73
N GLU A 114 -14.04 15.11 -2.96
CA GLU A 114 -13.72 15.74 -4.24
C GLU A 114 -13.49 14.72 -5.37
N ILE A 115 -12.96 13.53 -5.02
CA ILE A 115 -12.51 12.53 -6.00
C ILE A 115 -13.60 11.50 -6.30
N ILE A 116 -14.38 11.12 -5.29
CA ILE A 116 -15.36 10.04 -5.38
C ILE A 116 -16.75 10.66 -5.62
N LYS A 117 -17.35 10.32 -6.76
CA LYS A 117 -18.70 10.78 -7.12
C LYS A 117 -19.72 10.37 -6.06
N GLU A 118 -20.58 11.31 -5.65
CA GLU A 118 -21.58 11.10 -4.60
C GLU A 118 -22.56 9.96 -4.90
N ASN A 119 -22.91 9.78 -6.18
CA ASN A 119 -23.89 8.80 -6.67
C ASN A 119 -23.42 7.33 -6.64
N ARG A 120 -22.19 7.05 -6.21
CA ARG A 120 -21.69 5.68 -6.02
C ARG A 120 -22.41 5.00 -4.86
N SER A 121 -22.75 3.72 -5.04
CA SER A 121 -23.41 2.94 -4.00
C SER A 121 -22.49 2.76 -2.77
N SER A 122 -23.09 2.45 -1.62
CA SER A 122 -22.31 2.15 -0.41
C SER A 122 -21.32 1.00 -0.64
N GLU A 123 -21.74 -0.01 -1.38
CA GLU A 123 -20.92 -1.19 -1.66
C GLU A 123 -19.74 -0.86 -2.58
N GLU A 124 -19.96 -0.05 -3.62
CA GLU A 124 -18.88 0.43 -4.50
C GLU A 124 -17.83 1.22 -3.72
N LYS A 125 -18.27 2.13 -2.84
CA LYS A 125 -17.37 2.92 -1.97
C LYS A 125 -16.57 2.00 -1.03
N LEU A 126 -17.19 1.01 -0.39
CA LEU A 126 -16.48 0.07 0.48
C LEU A 126 -15.49 -0.82 -0.29
N ASN A 127 -15.86 -1.27 -1.49
CA ASN A 127 -14.97 -2.04 -2.36
C ASN A 127 -13.77 -1.20 -2.83
N LEU A 128 -13.98 0.09 -3.11
CA LEU A 128 -12.89 1.01 -3.44
C LEU A 128 -11.96 1.21 -2.25
N LEU A 129 -12.48 1.45 -1.05
CA LEU A 129 -11.67 1.55 0.18
C LEU A 129 -10.81 0.31 0.40
N LYS A 130 -11.42 -0.87 0.33
CA LYS A 130 -10.71 -2.15 0.40
C LYS A 130 -9.58 -2.21 -0.63
N THR A 131 -9.89 -1.86 -1.88
CA THR A 131 -8.90 -1.86 -2.97
C THR A 131 -7.75 -0.93 -2.67
N LEU A 132 -8.03 0.33 -2.27
CA LEU A 132 -7.00 1.32 -1.95
C LEU A 132 -6.05 0.81 -0.85
N LEU A 133 -6.60 0.30 0.25
CA LEU A 133 -5.80 -0.22 1.37
C LEU A 133 -4.92 -1.40 0.94
N GLN A 134 -5.47 -2.35 0.19
CA GLN A 134 -4.70 -3.50 -0.30
C GLN A 134 -3.62 -3.09 -1.31
N THR A 135 -3.93 -2.18 -2.23
CA THR A 135 -2.96 -1.68 -3.23
C THR A 135 -1.84 -0.90 -2.57
N MET A 136 -2.12 -0.14 -1.51
CA MET A 136 -1.13 0.59 -0.70
C MET A 136 -0.32 -0.33 0.24
N GLY A 137 -0.58 -1.64 0.23
CA GLY A 137 0.18 -2.61 1.01
C GLY A 137 -0.19 -2.69 2.48
N TRP A 138 -1.40 -2.25 2.89
CA TRP A 138 -1.85 -2.32 4.29
C TRP A 138 -2.21 -3.75 4.75
N GLY A 139 -2.02 -4.78 3.92
CA GLY A 139 -2.34 -6.17 4.24
C GLY A 139 -3.65 -6.66 3.62
N ILE A 140 -4.18 -7.76 4.15
CA ILE A 140 -5.42 -8.39 3.66
C ILE A 140 -6.61 -7.76 4.37
N VAL A 141 -7.43 -7.02 3.63
CA VAL A 141 -8.55 -6.26 4.19
C VAL A 141 -9.88 -6.98 3.99
N LYS A 142 -10.63 -7.15 5.09
CA LYS A 142 -12.03 -7.59 5.12
C LYS A 142 -12.90 -6.49 5.69
N ILE A 143 -14.02 -6.21 5.02
CA ILE A 143 -14.98 -5.20 5.46
C ILE A 143 -16.35 -5.88 5.53
N VAL A 144 -17.01 -5.77 6.68
CA VAL A 144 -18.37 -6.27 6.91
C VAL A 144 -19.23 -5.10 7.36
N LYS A 145 -20.26 -4.76 6.57
CA LYS A 145 -21.23 -3.72 6.91
C LYS A 145 -22.52 -4.37 7.40
N THR A 146 -23.04 -3.91 8.53
CA THR A 146 -24.41 -4.19 8.98
C THR A 146 -25.21 -2.88 9.00
N ARG A 147 -26.47 -2.93 9.45
CA ARG A 147 -27.29 -1.72 9.59
C ARG A 147 -26.73 -0.72 10.63
N LYS A 148 -26.03 -1.20 11.66
CA LYS A 148 -25.59 -0.38 12.81
C LYS A 148 -24.08 -0.16 12.88
N GLN A 149 -23.30 -0.97 12.18
CA GLN A 149 -21.84 -0.92 12.27
C GLN A 149 -21.15 -1.28 10.97
N ILE A 150 -19.90 -0.81 10.83
CA ILE A 150 -18.93 -1.29 9.85
C ILE A 150 -17.78 -1.89 10.64
N LYS A 151 -17.48 -3.17 10.40
CA LYS A 151 -16.31 -3.86 10.95
C LYS A 151 -15.27 -3.99 9.85
N MET A 152 -14.06 -3.54 10.14
CA MET A 152 -12.90 -3.74 9.29
C MET A 152 -11.88 -4.62 10.00
N GLU A 153 -11.38 -5.63 9.30
CA GLU A 153 -10.26 -6.46 9.73
C GLU A 153 -9.14 -6.34 8.71
N ILE A 154 -7.94 -6.08 9.20
CA ILE A 154 -6.72 -6.02 8.41
C ILE A 154 -5.80 -7.11 8.95
N ASP A 155 -5.69 -8.21 8.20
CA ASP A 155 -4.82 -9.34 8.52
C ASP A 155 -3.44 -9.08 7.89
N ASN A 156 -2.37 -9.36 8.63
CA ASN A 156 -0.97 -9.09 8.26
C ASN A 156 -0.76 -7.62 7.79
N PRO A 157 -1.14 -6.61 8.59
CA PRO A 157 -0.71 -5.25 8.27
C PRO A 157 0.83 -5.23 8.21
N PRO A 158 1.44 -4.35 7.41
CA PRO A 158 2.89 -4.37 7.21
C PRO A 158 3.58 -4.15 8.54
N TYR A 159 4.28 -5.18 8.99
CA TYR A 159 5.09 -5.15 10.20
C TYR A 159 6.55 -5.01 9.84
N GLY A 160 7.27 -4.25 10.66
CA GLY A 160 8.67 -4.54 10.90
C GLY A 160 9.66 -3.77 10.05
N LEU A 161 9.66 -2.44 10.16
CA LEU A 161 10.84 -1.61 9.86
C LEU A 161 11.04 -0.46 10.87
N GLN A 162 10.25 -0.40 11.95
CA GLN A 162 10.28 0.70 12.92
C GLN A 162 10.76 0.18 14.29
N PHE A 163 11.54 0.99 14.99
CA PHE A 163 11.95 0.71 16.38
C PHE A 163 10.81 0.97 17.38
N GLU A 164 9.84 1.80 17.00
CA GLU A 164 8.69 2.16 17.82
C GLU A 164 7.48 1.25 17.58
N PRO A 165 6.57 1.09 18.55
CA PRO A 165 5.29 0.43 18.35
C PRO A 165 4.48 1.11 17.23
N ASP A 166 3.85 0.31 16.37
CA ASP A 166 3.05 0.84 15.27
C ASP A 166 1.86 1.68 15.80
N ASN A 167 1.84 2.97 15.43
CA ASN A 167 0.72 3.86 15.73
C ASN A 167 -0.31 3.84 14.59
N TRP A 168 -1.31 2.98 14.72
CA TRP A 168 -2.36 2.83 13.72
C TRP A 168 -3.39 3.97 13.70
N ASN A 169 -3.33 4.92 14.64
CA ASN A 169 -4.36 5.94 14.77
C ASN A 169 -4.51 6.80 13.51
N PHE A 170 -3.40 7.13 12.84
CA PHE A 170 -3.45 7.89 11.59
C PHE A 170 -4.22 7.15 10.50
N LEU A 171 -3.95 5.85 10.33
CA LEU A 171 -4.68 4.99 9.40
C LEU A 171 -6.17 4.94 9.77
N VAL A 172 -6.47 4.63 11.05
CA VAL A 172 -7.83 4.48 11.56
C VAL A 172 -8.62 5.77 11.33
N CYS A 173 -8.04 6.93 11.61
CA CYS A 173 -8.65 8.24 11.37
C CYS A 173 -8.83 8.55 9.87
N THR A 174 -7.87 8.13 9.03
CA THR A 174 -7.97 8.28 7.56
C THR A 174 -9.14 7.45 7.02
N ILE A 175 -9.27 6.21 7.49
CA ILE A 175 -10.38 5.31 7.16
C ILE A 175 -11.70 5.91 7.62
N LEU A 176 -11.77 6.45 8.84
CA LEU A 176 -12.97 7.12 9.36
C LEU A 176 -13.41 8.26 8.42
N GLY A 177 -12.48 9.12 8.01
CA GLY A 177 -12.77 10.20 7.07
C GLY A 177 -13.32 9.72 5.73
N TYR A 178 -12.80 8.60 5.22
CA TYR A 178 -13.38 7.96 4.04
C TYR A 178 -14.81 7.46 4.31
N LEU A 179 -15.05 6.81 5.44
CA LEU A 179 -16.37 6.26 5.79
C LEU A 179 -17.44 7.34 5.98
N TRP A 180 -17.05 8.59 6.26
CA TRP A 180 -17.99 9.73 6.25
C TRP A 180 -18.63 10.02 4.88
N LEU A 181 -18.08 9.48 3.78
CA LEU A 181 -18.76 9.47 2.47
C LEU A 181 -20.00 8.57 2.40
N LEU A 182 -20.15 7.68 3.39
CA LEU A 182 -21.30 6.81 3.57
C LEU A 182 -22.27 7.42 4.59
N ASN A 183 -21.73 7.85 5.73
CA ASN A 183 -22.48 8.49 6.80
C ASN A 183 -21.53 9.31 7.69
N LYS A 184 -21.76 10.62 7.79
CA LYS A 184 -20.94 11.55 8.59
C LYS A 184 -20.99 11.32 10.09
N ASN A 185 -22.00 10.61 10.59
CA ASN A 185 -22.18 10.35 12.01
C ASN A 185 -21.43 9.10 12.49
N LEU A 186 -20.72 8.39 11.60
CA LEU A 186 -19.90 7.26 12.01
C LEU A 186 -18.75 7.74 12.90
N ASN A 187 -18.48 6.98 13.95
CA ASN A 187 -17.39 7.17 14.90
C ASN A 187 -16.63 5.86 15.10
N ILE A 188 -15.39 5.95 15.56
CA ILE A 188 -14.60 4.77 15.97
C ILE A 188 -15.15 4.30 17.30
N SER A 189 -15.74 3.11 17.34
CA SER A 189 -16.27 2.52 18.57
C SER A 189 -15.28 1.57 19.24
N GLU A 190 -14.43 0.92 18.45
CA GLU A 190 -13.42 0.00 18.98
C GLU A 190 -12.24 -0.11 18.02
N THR A 191 -11.03 -0.12 18.57
CA THR A 191 -9.81 -0.52 17.86
C THR A 191 -9.11 -1.57 18.69
N LYS A 192 -8.94 -2.77 18.13
CA LYS A 192 -8.28 -3.92 18.77
C LYS A 192 -7.10 -4.35 17.94
N TYR A 193 -5.95 -4.45 18.62
CA TYR A 193 -4.74 -4.97 18.04
C TYR A 193 -4.51 -6.40 18.56
N LEU A 194 -4.49 -7.36 17.65
CA LEU A 194 -4.23 -8.77 17.91
C LEU A 194 -2.95 -9.16 17.16
N TYR A 195 -2.39 -10.34 17.48
CA TYR A 195 -1.21 -10.83 16.77
C TYR A 195 -1.44 -10.85 15.26
N LYS A 196 -0.64 -10.05 14.54
CA LYS A 196 -0.72 -9.85 13.09
C LYS A 196 -2.08 -9.39 12.56
N LYS A 197 -2.89 -8.70 13.37
CA LYS A 197 -4.26 -8.35 12.99
C LYS A 197 -4.74 -7.07 13.65
N LEU A 198 -5.26 -6.15 12.84
CA LEU A 198 -5.95 -4.95 13.30
C LEU A 198 -7.45 -5.10 13.06
N VAL A 199 -8.26 -4.91 14.12
CA VAL A 199 -9.72 -4.93 14.04
C VAL A 199 -10.24 -3.56 14.43
N ILE A 200 -11.04 -2.96 13.55
CA ILE A 200 -11.63 -1.64 13.76
C ILE A 200 -13.15 -1.76 13.63
N LYS A 201 -13.89 -1.21 14.59
CA LYS A 201 -15.34 -1.08 14.50
C LYS A 201 -15.72 0.38 14.43
N PHE A 202 -16.65 0.66 13.52
CA PHE A 202 -17.28 1.95 13.36
C PHE A 202 -18.77 1.81 13.63
N SER A 203 -19.32 2.65 14.49
CA SER A 203 -20.76 2.72 14.77
C SER A 203 -21.26 4.14 14.61
N LEU A 204 -22.58 4.28 14.52
CA LEU A 204 -23.24 5.56 14.79
C LEU A 204 -23.03 5.96 16.24
#